data_AF-A0A3B0VZP2-F1
#
_entry.id   AF-A0A3B0VZP2-F1
#
_cell.length_a   1.000
_cell.length_b   1.000
_cell.length_c   1.000
_cell.angle_alpha   90.00
_cell.angle_beta   90.00
_cell.angle_gamma   90.00
#
_symmetry.space_group_name_H-M   'P 1'
#
loop_
_entity.id
_entity.type
_entity.pdbx_description
1 polymer ?
#
loop_
_entity_poly.entity_id
_entity_poly.type
_entity_poly.pdbx_seq_one_letter_code
_entity_poly.pdbx_strand_id
1 'polypeptide(L)'
;MSDNKMLKAYRNLLQHVKESAIQTEKKTWQALGSAVEKAEQTDHAIAELTTKEFEQVQEDLNADIMQVAEYLSEVEQGVEEFLTMDLPLLEKILIDKALSLADPTEITVLRLRLAAAMDDNHPVFDHPK
;
A
#
# COMPACT_ATOMS: atom_id res chain seq x y z
N MET A 1 9.57 2.11 15.70
CA MET A 1 10.48 2.58 14.63
C MET A 1 10.48 1.67 13.40
N SER A 2 9.98 0.43 13.50
CA SER A 2 9.93 -0.58 12.43
C SER A 2 8.91 -0.29 11.32
N ASP A 3 7.77 0.33 11.66
CA ASP A 3 6.70 0.58 10.69
C ASP A 3 7.15 1.51 9.55
N ASN A 4 8.10 2.39 9.85
CA ASN A 4 8.63 3.33 8.87
C ASN A 4 9.54 2.65 7.82
N LYS A 5 10.25 1.56 8.16
CA LYS A 5 11.10 0.84 7.20
C LYS A 5 10.31 -0.06 6.26
N MET A 6 9.29 -0.77 6.78
CA MET A 6 8.41 -1.61 5.97
C MET A 6 7.66 -0.77 4.93
N LEU A 7 7.08 0.35 5.38
CA LEU A 7 6.36 1.26 4.50
C LEU A 7 7.26 1.87 3.42
N LYS A 8 8.50 2.26 3.78
CA LYS A 8 9.48 2.76 2.80
C LYS A 8 9.83 1.69 1.77
N ALA A 9 10.08 0.45 2.20
CA ALA A 9 10.40 -0.63 1.27
C ALA A 9 9.22 -0.94 0.35
N TYR A 10 8.00 -0.98 0.89
CA TYR A 10 6.77 -1.16 0.11
C TYR A 10 6.63 -0.09 -0.98
N ARG A 11 6.78 1.20 -0.61
CA ARG A 11 6.71 2.32 -1.57
C ARG A 11 7.76 2.21 -2.67
N ASN A 12 9.01 1.93 -2.30
CA ASN A 12 10.10 1.79 -3.28
C ASN A 12 9.88 0.60 -4.20
N LEU A 13 9.43 -0.55 -3.66
CA LEU A 13 9.14 -1.73 -4.44
C LEU A 13 7.97 -1.47 -5.42
N LEU A 14 6.90 -0.83 -4.96
CA LEU A 14 5.78 -0.43 -5.79
C LEU A 14 6.22 0.47 -6.96
N GLN A 15 7.05 1.48 -6.68
CA GLN A 15 7.59 2.35 -7.71
C GLN A 15 8.45 1.57 -8.72
N HIS A 16 9.36 0.72 -8.24
CA HIS A 16 10.24 -0.10 -9.08
C HIS A 16 9.45 -1.04 -10.00
N VAL A 17 8.41 -1.67 -9.47
CA VAL A 17 7.51 -2.57 -10.22
C VAL A 17 6.76 -1.81 -11.31
N LYS A 18 6.26 -0.60 -11.01
CA LYS A 18 5.57 0.25 -11.98
C LYS A 18 6.52 0.66 -13.12
N GLU A 19 7.72 1.11 -12.78
CA GLU A 19 8.75 1.49 -13.76
C GLU A 19 9.17 0.30 -14.64
N SER A 20 9.37 -0.86 -14.03
CA SER A 20 9.68 -2.10 -14.75
C SER A 20 8.57 -2.48 -15.72
N ALA A 21 7.31 -2.42 -15.29
CA ALA A 21 6.16 -2.73 -16.15
C ALA A 21 5.99 -1.74 -17.31
N ILE A 22 6.27 -0.45 -17.10
CA ILE A 22 6.27 0.57 -18.17
C ILE A 22 7.31 0.26 -19.24
N GLN A 23 8.46 -0.30 -18.85
CA GLN A 23 9.54 -0.67 -19.77
C GLN A 23 9.26 -1.96 -20.55
N THR A 24 8.30 -2.79 -20.12
CA THR A 24 7.92 -4.00 -20.85
C THR A 24 6.98 -3.69 -22.03
N GLU A 25 7.14 -4.42 -23.14
CA GLU A 25 6.22 -4.31 -24.28
C GLU A 25 4.79 -4.78 -23.95
N LYS A 26 4.63 -5.60 -22.89
CA LYS A 26 3.36 -6.20 -22.48
C LYS A 26 2.97 -5.69 -21.09
N LYS A 27 2.23 -4.59 -21.06
CA LYS A 27 1.58 -4.08 -19.85
C LYS A 27 0.44 -5.01 -19.47
N THR A 28 0.65 -5.87 -18.47
CA THR A 28 -0.36 -6.80 -17.94
C THR A 28 -0.26 -6.91 -16.43
N TRP A 29 -1.35 -7.28 -15.77
CA TRP A 29 -1.37 -7.54 -14.32
C TRP A 29 -0.41 -8.67 -13.91
N GLN A 30 -0.29 -9.69 -14.76
CA GLN A 30 0.66 -10.78 -14.53
C GLN A 30 2.12 -10.30 -14.60
N ALA A 31 2.43 -9.37 -15.52
CA ALA A 31 3.77 -8.80 -15.61
C ALA A 31 4.13 -7.98 -14.36
N LEU A 32 3.16 -7.25 -13.80
CA LEU A 32 3.33 -6.53 -12.52
C LEU A 32 3.61 -7.51 -11.36
N GLY A 33 2.78 -8.54 -11.18
CA GLY A 33 3.00 -9.54 -10.11
C GLY A 33 4.35 -10.25 -10.24
N SER A 34 4.73 -10.66 -11.46
CA SER A 34 6.05 -11.24 -11.70
C SER A 34 7.21 -10.26 -11.44
N ALA A 35 7.01 -8.96 -11.63
CA ALA A 35 8.02 -7.95 -11.32
C ALA A 35 8.19 -7.77 -9.79
N VAL A 36 7.12 -7.90 -9.01
CA VAL A 36 7.19 -7.92 -7.54
C VAL A 36 8.03 -9.10 -7.06
N GLU A 37 7.74 -10.31 -7.57
CA GLU A 37 8.42 -11.55 -7.17
C GLU A 37 9.91 -11.56 -7.57
N LYS A 38 10.24 -10.96 -8.73
CA LYS A 38 11.61 -10.89 -9.25
C LYS A 38 12.41 -9.72 -8.70
N ALA A 39 11.78 -8.81 -7.95
CA ALA A 39 12.51 -7.71 -7.35
C ALA A 39 13.57 -8.27 -6.41
N GLU A 40 14.82 -7.94 -6.70
CA GLU A 40 15.93 -8.37 -5.87
C GLU A 40 16.06 -7.47 -4.65
N GLN A 41 16.54 -8.04 -3.53
CA GLN A 41 16.85 -7.31 -2.30
C GLN A 41 18.15 -6.49 -2.43
N THR A 42 18.37 -5.86 -3.58
CA THR A 42 19.61 -5.15 -3.95
C THR A 42 19.51 -3.64 -3.83
N ASP A 43 18.30 -3.11 -3.68
CA ASP A 43 18.09 -1.67 -3.56
C ASP A 43 18.45 -1.17 -2.15
N HIS A 44 19.19 -0.06 -2.07
CA HIS A 44 19.70 0.48 -0.80
C HIS A 44 18.58 0.83 0.19
N ALA A 45 17.36 1.06 -0.30
CA ALA A 45 16.15 1.32 0.48
C ALA A 45 15.53 0.07 1.13
N ILE A 46 15.91 -1.12 0.67
CA ILE A 46 15.41 -2.43 1.11
C ILE A 46 16.46 -3.12 2.01
N ALA A 47 17.70 -2.62 2.02
CA ALA A 47 18.83 -3.19 2.75
C ALA A 47 18.67 -3.23 4.29
N GLU A 48 17.73 -2.47 4.85
CA GLU A 48 17.41 -2.50 6.28
C GLU A 48 16.43 -3.61 6.67
N LEU A 49 15.85 -4.31 5.69
CA LEU A 49 14.96 -5.44 5.91
C LEU A 49 15.76 -6.74 6.05
N THR A 50 15.33 -7.60 6.95
CA THR A 50 15.72 -9.02 6.89
C THR A 50 15.06 -9.68 5.67
N THR A 51 15.59 -10.80 5.20
CA THR A 51 15.00 -11.56 4.09
C THR A 51 13.52 -11.86 4.30
N LYS A 52 13.13 -12.29 5.51
CA LYS A 52 11.73 -12.56 5.84
C LYS A 52 10.84 -11.31 5.78
N GLU A 53 11.37 -10.17 6.22
CA GLU A 53 10.64 -8.90 6.16
C GLU A 53 10.47 -8.42 4.71
N PHE A 54 11.46 -8.68 3.85
CA PHE A 54 11.36 -8.38 2.43
C PHE A 54 10.36 -9.29 1.72
N GLU A 55 10.40 -10.60 1.98
CA GLU A 55 9.41 -11.56 1.49
C GLU A 55 7.99 -11.13 1.86
N GLN A 56 7.78 -10.68 3.11
CA GLN A 56 6.48 -10.16 3.54
C GLN A 56 6.03 -8.94 2.71
N VAL A 57 6.93 -7.99 2.46
CA VAL A 57 6.63 -6.81 1.65
C VAL A 57 6.28 -7.19 0.21
N GLN A 58 6.93 -8.21 -0.36
CA GLN A 58 6.59 -8.74 -1.68
C GLN A 58 5.21 -9.39 -1.70
N GLU A 59 4.90 -10.23 -0.70
CA GLU A 59 3.59 -10.88 -0.57
C GLU A 59 2.46 -9.85 -0.44
N ASP A 60 2.62 -8.88 0.47
CA ASP A 60 1.63 -7.82 0.73
C ASP A 60 1.38 -6.99 -0.54
N LEU A 61 2.46 -6.52 -1.19
CA LEU A 61 2.34 -5.71 -2.39
C LEU A 61 1.69 -6.48 -3.55
N ASN A 62 2.03 -7.76 -3.74
CA ASN A 62 1.45 -8.57 -4.79
C ASN A 62 -0.06 -8.76 -4.57
N ALA A 63 -0.46 -9.06 -3.33
CA ALA A 63 -1.86 -9.18 -2.96
C ALA A 63 -2.63 -7.88 -3.22
N ASP A 64 -2.07 -6.73 -2.87
CA ASP A 64 -2.72 -5.44 -3.08
C ASP A 64 -2.82 -5.06 -4.56
N ILE A 65 -1.78 -5.34 -5.38
CA ILE A 65 -1.85 -5.12 -6.84
C ILE A 65 -2.97 -5.97 -7.47
N MET A 66 -3.16 -7.22 -7.02
CA MET A 66 -4.24 -8.06 -7.53
C MET A 66 -5.62 -7.53 -7.13
N GLN A 67 -5.78 -7.02 -5.91
CA GLN A 67 -7.03 -6.36 -5.48
C GLN A 67 -7.32 -5.09 -6.29
N VAL A 68 -6.30 -4.28 -6.58
CA VAL A 68 -6.46 -3.09 -7.41
C VAL A 68 -6.79 -3.46 -8.85
N ALA A 69 -6.23 -4.56 -9.37
CA ALA A 69 -6.60 -5.08 -10.69
C ALA A 69 -8.08 -5.46 -10.76
N GLU A 70 -8.60 -6.14 -9.73
CA GLU A 70 -10.03 -6.47 -9.62
C GLU A 70 -10.89 -5.20 -9.55
N TYR A 71 -10.55 -4.27 -8.67
CA TYR A 71 -11.26 -2.99 -8.54
C TYR A 71 -11.28 -2.18 -9.84
N LEU A 72 -10.15 -2.05 -10.52
CA LEU A 72 -10.09 -1.30 -11.79
C LEU A 72 -10.91 -2.00 -12.87
N SER A 73 -10.94 -3.33 -12.89
CA SER A 73 -11.81 -4.08 -13.79
C SER A 73 -13.29 -3.81 -13.54
N GLU A 74 -13.72 -3.61 -12.29
CA GLU A 74 -15.12 -3.26 -11.96
C GLU A 74 -15.52 -1.89 -12.47
N VAL A 75 -14.59 -0.94 -12.54
CA VAL A 75 -14.82 0.43 -13.05
C VAL A 75 -14.42 0.61 -14.52
N GLU A 76 -14.31 -0.49 -15.27
CA GLU A 76 -13.93 -0.53 -16.70
C GLU A 76 -12.55 0.12 -17.00
N GLN A 77 -11.68 0.18 -16.00
CA GLN A 77 -10.29 0.61 -16.12
C GLN A 77 -9.34 -0.60 -16.19
N GLY A 78 -8.09 -0.37 -16.61
CA GLY A 78 -7.12 -1.43 -16.83
C GLY A 78 -5.72 -1.09 -16.35
N VAL A 79 -4.77 -1.96 -16.67
CA VAL A 79 -3.37 -1.83 -16.25
C VAL A 79 -2.73 -0.52 -16.74
N GLU A 80 -3.15 0.03 -17.88
CA GLU A 80 -2.66 1.33 -18.36
C GLU A 80 -3.02 2.47 -17.39
N GLU A 81 -4.24 2.46 -16.85
CA GLU A 81 -4.67 3.44 -15.86
C GLU A 81 -3.79 3.34 -14.61
N PHE A 82 -3.59 2.12 -14.09
CA PHE A 82 -2.71 1.88 -12.95
C PHE A 82 -1.29 2.39 -13.17
N LEU A 83 -0.70 2.16 -14.35
CA LEU A 83 0.66 2.58 -14.65
C LEU A 83 0.80 4.11 -14.79
N THR A 84 -0.27 4.78 -15.25
CA THR A 84 -0.30 6.24 -15.43
C THR A 84 -0.70 7.01 -14.17
N MET A 85 -1.36 6.35 -13.21
CA MET A 85 -1.67 6.93 -11.89
C MET A 85 -0.39 7.39 -11.17
N ASP A 86 -0.50 8.52 -10.49
CA ASP A 86 0.53 9.03 -9.61
C ASP A 86 0.68 8.13 -8.37
N LEU A 87 1.91 8.00 -7.89
CA LEU A 87 2.24 7.10 -6.77
C LEU A 87 1.43 7.42 -5.50
N PRO A 88 1.23 8.70 -5.09
CA PRO A 88 0.42 9.02 -3.92
C PRO A 88 -1.05 8.59 -4.03
N LEU A 89 -1.66 8.71 -5.21
CA LEU A 89 -3.02 8.22 -5.44
C LEU A 89 -3.08 6.70 -5.36
N LEU A 90 -2.11 6.03 -5.95
CA LEU A 90 -2.04 4.57 -5.92
C LEU A 90 -1.90 4.05 -4.48
N GLU A 91 -1.00 4.63 -3.70
CA GLU A 91 -0.86 4.32 -2.27
C GLU A 91 -2.15 4.52 -1.49
N LYS A 92 -2.87 5.61 -1.76
CA LYS A 92 -4.16 5.85 -1.12
C LYS A 92 -5.17 4.76 -1.47
N ILE A 93 -5.26 4.35 -2.74
CA ILE A 93 -6.16 3.27 -3.16
C ILE A 93 -5.79 1.94 -2.49
N LEU A 94 -4.50 1.61 -2.46
CA LEU A 94 -3.98 0.39 -1.81
C LEU A 94 -4.31 0.40 -0.31
N ILE A 95 -4.06 1.51 0.38
CA ILE A 95 -4.41 1.69 1.80
C ILE A 95 -5.92 1.60 2.02
N ASP A 96 -6.73 2.29 1.23
CA ASP A 96 -8.19 2.28 1.36
C ASP A 96 -8.77 0.87 1.13
N LYS A 97 -8.17 0.09 0.21
CA LYS A 97 -8.54 -1.31 -0.05
C LYS A 97 -8.09 -2.25 1.05
N ALA A 98 -6.83 -2.17 1.48
CA ALA A 98 -6.31 -2.93 2.61
C ALA A 98 -7.13 -2.65 3.89
N LEU A 99 -7.48 -1.38 4.14
CA LEU A 99 -8.38 -1.01 5.23
C LEU A 99 -9.79 -1.58 5.02
N SER A 100 -10.34 -1.59 3.81
CA SER A 100 -11.67 -2.16 3.56
C SER A 100 -11.78 -3.67 3.83
N LEU A 101 -10.64 -4.38 3.78
CA LEU A 101 -10.53 -5.81 4.08
C LEU A 101 -10.09 -6.08 5.53
N ALA A 102 -9.48 -5.10 6.21
CA ALA A 102 -9.19 -5.17 7.64
C ALA A 102 -10.49 -5.21 8.44
N ASP A 103 -10.51 -6.03 9.50
CA ASP A 103 -11.70 -6.27 10.33
C ASP A 103 -12.38 -4.93 10.69
N PRO A 104 -13.67 -4.71 10.37
CA PRO A 104 -14.37 -3.42 10.51
C PRO A 104 -14.27 -2.80 11.91
N THR A 105 -14.00 -3.64 12.90
CA THR A 105 -13.80 -3.30 14.30
C THR A 105 -12.56 -2.42 14.52
N GLU A 106 -11.45 -2.69 13.83
CA GLU A 106 -10.20 -1.92 13.97
C GLU A 106 -10.28 -0.56 13.29
N ILE A 107 -10.96 -0.49 12.13
CA ILE A 107 -11.23 0.77 11.40
C ILE A 107 -12.08 1.71 12.26
N THR A 108 -13.08 1.18 12.96
CA THR A 108 -13.95 1.98 13.83
C THR A 108 -13.15 2.60 14.98
N VAL A 109 -12.24 1.83 15.59
CA VAL A 109 -11.34 2.33 16.65
C VAL A 109 -10.34 3.35 16.10
N LEU A 110 -9.77 3.13 14.92
CA LEU A 110 -8.88 4.09 14.24
C LEU A 110 -9.60 5.40 13.89
N ARG A 111 -10.83 5.34 13.37
CA ARG A 111 -11.66 6.52 13.08
C ARG A 111 -12.03 7.29 14.34
N LEU A 112 -12.36 6.60 15.43
CA LEU A 112 -12.63 7.23 16.72
C LEU A 112 -11.39 7.91 17.30
N ARG A 113 -10.22 7.28 17.19
CA ARG A 113 -8.94 7.85 17.65
C ARG A 113 -8.55 9.08 16.82
N LEU A 114 -8.74 9.03 15.51
CA LEU A 114 -8.45 10.16 14.62
C LEU A 114 -9.43 11.32 14.88
N ALA A 115 -10.72 11.03 15.05
CA ALA A 115 -11.71 12.05 15.42
C ALA A 115 -11.38 12.72 16.77
N ALA A 116 -10.96 11.93 17.77
CA ALA A 116 -10.52 12.45 19.07
C ALA A 116 -9.22 13.27 19.00
N ALA A 117 -8.34 12.98 18.04
CA ALA A 117 -7.08 13.71 17.82
C ALA A 117 -7.25 14.99 16.99
N MET A 118 -8.35 15.12 16.24
CA MET A 118 -8.64 16.28 15.38
C MET A 118 -9.62 17.28 16.00
N ASP A 119 -10.23 16.94 17.14
CA ASP A 119 -11.06 17.86 17.92
C ASP A 119 -10.20 18.61 18.94
N ASP A 120 -9.67 19.76 18.53
CA ASP A 120 -8.89 20.68 19.37
C ASP A 120 -9.73 21.33 20.51
N ASN A 121 -10.97 20.87 20.78
CA ASN A 121 -11.82 21.39 21.85
C ASN A 121 -12.75 20.36 22.53
N HIS A 122 -12.37 19.07 22.64
CA HIS A 122 -13.27 18.06 23.23
C HIS A 122 -13.24 18.00 24.78
N PRO A 123 -14.36 18.32 25.50
CA PRO A 123 -14.40 18.51 26.96
C PRO A 123 -14.78 17.23 27.75
N VAL A 124 -14.27 16.05 27.41
CA VAL A 124 -14.71 14.79 28.07
C VAL A 124 -13.85 14.37 29.28
N PHE A 125 -12.80 15.12 29.59
CA PHE A 125 -12.10 15.02 30.87
C PHE A 125 -12.10 16.35 31.59
N ASP A 126 -13.27 16.97 31.74
CA ASP A 126 -13.46 17.94 32.81
C ASP A 126 -13.48 17.15 34.13
N HIS A 127 -12.39 17.26 34.89
CA HIS A 127 -12.32 16.70 36.23
C HIS A 127 -13.11 17.61 37.17
N PRO A 128 -14.21 17.15 37.78
CA PRO A 128 -14.73 17.87 38.92
C PRO A 128 -13.72 17.74 40.08
N LYS A 129 -13.38 18.90 40.67
CA LYS A 129 -12.66 19.04 41.94
C LYS A 129 -13.45 18.45 43.10
#